data_AF-A0A371WX12-F1
#
_entry.id   AF-A0A371WX12-F1
#
_cell.length_a   1.000
_cell.length_b   1.000
_cell.length_c   1.000
_cell.angle_alpha   90.00
_cell.angle_beta   90.00
_cell.angle_gamma   90.00
#
_symmetry.space_group_name_H-M   'P 1'
#
loop_
_entity.id
_entity.type
_entity.pdbx_description
1 polymer ?
#
loop_
_entity_poly.entity_id
_entity_poly.type
_entity_poly.pdbx_seq_one_letter_code
_entity_poly.pdbx_strand_id
1 'polypeptide(L)'
;MNSVLDRHPTLSLLIVMTGASLLTAAIMALVTGGVGALAHLITSDNLPRLMAALAIILIGALITYSLQRLARVSAHVTPTSKGAQIEPEQLRLLKIEFLPPDIQQGRSTQEALDDLDRMIGLMPVKAEINTLIARLQLEQRRRQEGMRVTAVTQHMIFYGPPGVGKTEVARALGDIFRGLGVLRKGHLVEAQRSDLVGQYIGHTAQKTLDLCQRSLDGILFIDEAYSLYVQEAANDFGREAIDTLLKFMEDNRERLIVIVAGYKAKMISFLQANDGLASRFSKSIDFPPYSSEELCKIMASMANGQGFHLPSGYEEKIIPWIETHRSGERWGNARSVRNAFEKMREAQAVRLMDNPASGHIDNIALEDVEAAITLMEKSSLV
;
A
#
# COMPACT_ATOMS: atom_id res chain seq x y z
N MET A 1 -19.07 -31.25 21.69
CA MET A 1 -19.62 -30.35 22.72
C MET A 1 -19.09 -28.95 22.38
N ASN A 2 -19.71 -28.30 21.40
CA ASN A 2 -19.23 -27.04 20.85
C ASN A 2 -19.74 -25.90 21.74
N SER A 3 -18.83 -25.31 22.50
CA SER A 3 -19.10 -24.20 23.41
C SER A 3 -19.54 -22.96 22.62
N VAL A 4 -20.56 -22.27 23.11
CA VAL A 4 -21.07 -20.98 22.61
C VAL A 4 -19.95 -19.93 22.47
N LEU A 5 -18.83 -20.12 23.18
CA LEU A 5 -17.67 -19.22 23.18
C LEU A 5 -16.88 -19.17 21.86
N ASP A 6 -16.92 -20.21 21.03
CA ASP A 6 -16.19 -20.22 19.75
C ASP A 6 -16.92 -19.45 18.62
N ARG A 7 -18.23 -19.22 18.76
CA ARG A 7 -19.03 -18.55 17.72
C ARG A 7 -19.10 -17.03 17.87
N HIS A 8 -18.73 -16.49 19.03
CA HIS A 8 -18.83 -15.05 19.31
C HIS A 8 -17.62 -14.53 20.11
N PRO A 9 -16.52 -14.14 19.41
CA PRO A 9 -15.29 -13.68 20.05
C PRO A 9 -15.46 -12.37 20.86
N THR A 10 -16.51 -11.60 20.57
CA THR A 10 -16.86 -10.40 21.35
C THR A 10 -17.54 -10.73 22.68
N LEU A 11 -18.33 -11.80 22.73
CA LEU A 11 -18.97 -12.29 23.97
C LEU A 11 -17.95 -12.94 24.89
N SER A 12 -16.97 -13.69 24.36
CA SER A 12 -15.88 -14.24 25.18
C SER A 12 -15.01 -13.14 25.80
N LEU A 13 -14.71 -12.07 25.05
CA LEU A 13 -13.99 -10.91 25.57
C LEU A 13 -14.79 -10.20 26.69
N LEU A 14 -16.11 -10.03 26.51
CA LEU A 14 -16.97 -9.40 27.52
C LEU A 14 -17.05 -10.23 28.81
N ILE A 15 -17.11 -11.56 28.70
CA ILE A 15 -17.13 -12.48 29.84
C ILE A 15 -15.81 -12.44 30.60
N VAL A 16 -14.67 -12.43 29.88
CA VAL A 16 -13.34 -12.33 30.51
C VAL A 16 -13.16 -10.99 31.22
N MET A 17 -13.60 -9.89 30.61
CA MET A 17 -13.49 -8.56 31.21
C MET A 17 -14.39 -8.37 32.45
N THR A 18 -15.62 -8.87 32.41
CA THR A 18 -16.53 -8.82 33.56
C THR A 18 -16.04 -9.72 34.70
N GLY A 19 -15.53 -10.92 34.39
CA GLY A 19 -14.91 -11.82 35.36
C GLY A 19 -13.69 -11.21 36.06
N ALA A 20 -12.78 -10.59 35.32
CA ALA A 20 -11.61 -9.92 35.89
C ALA A 20 -11.99 -8.73 36.80
N SER A 21 -13.03 -7.97 36.42
CA SER A 21 -13.51 -6.82 37.20
C SER A 21 -14.15 -7.26 38.53
N LEU A 22 -14.94 -8.34 38.51
CA LEU A 22 -15.54 -8.93 39.71
C LEU A 22 -14.49 -9.52 40.65
N LEU A 23 -13.45 -10.18 40.11
CA LEU A 23 -12.34 -10.70 40.91
C LEU A 23 -11.57 -9.57 41.60
N THR A 24 -11.31 -8.48 40.87
CA THR A 24 -10.62 -7.30 41.41
C THR A 24 -11.45 -6.61 42.49
N ALA A 25 -12.78 -6.49 42.29
CA ALA A 25 -13.70 -5.94 43.29
C ALA A 25 -13.80 -6.81 44.54
N ALA A 26 -13.82 -8.14 44.40
CA ALA A 26 -13.83 -9.08 45.52
C ALA A 26 -12.53 -9.00 46.34
N ILE A 27 -11.38 -8.90 45.67
CA ILE A 27 -10.08 -8.71 46.32
C ILE A 27 -10.04 -7.35 47.05
N MET A 28 -10.53 -6.28 46.43
CA MET A 28 -10.63 -4.97 47.09
C MET A 28 -11.59 -4.96 48.27
N ALA A 29 -12.72 -5.68 48.21
CA ALA A 29 -13.67 -5.81 49.32
C ALA A 29 -13.06 -6.57 50.51
N LEU A 30 -12.23 -7.58 50.24
CA LEU A 30 -11.46 -8.29 51.27
C LEU A 30 -10.42 -7.38 51.94
N VAL A 31 -9.85 -6.43 51.19
CA VAL A 31 -8.87 -5.46 51.69
C VAL A 31 -9.54 -4.31 52.45
N THR A 32 -10.69 -3.80 51.98
CA THR A 32 -11.42 -2.72 52.67
C THR A 32 -12.16 -3.20 53.92
N GLY A 33 -12.59 -4.47 53.96
CA GLY A 33 -13.15 -5.09 55.18
C GLY A 33 -12.15 -5.29 56.32
N GLY A 34 -10.84 -5.11 56.06
CA GLY A 34 -9.75 -5.31 57.03
C GLY A 34 -9.08 -4.01 57.52
N VAL A 35 -9.60 -2.83 57.20
CA VAL A 35 -8.94 -1.55 57.53
C VAL A 35 -8.92 -1.26 59.04
N GLY A 36 -9.80 -1.90 59.83
CA GLY A 36 -9.77 -1.80 61.29
C GLY A 36 -8.67 -2.62 61.97
N ALA A 37 -8.11 -3.65 61.32
CA ALA A 37 -7.16 -4.59 61.92
C ALA A 37 -5.69 -4.31 61.54
N LEU A 38 -5.44 -3.45 60.55
CA LEU A 38 -4.10 -3.20 60.00
C LEU A 38 -3.22 -2.27 60.86
N ALA A 39 -3.79 -1.55 61.82
CA ALA A 39 -3.01 -0.66 62.70
C ALA A 39 -2.12 -1.42 63.70
N HIS A 40 -2.38 -2.71 63.96
CA HIS A 40 -1.61 -3.54 64.89
C HIS A 40 -0.55 -4.46 64.25
N LEU A 41 -0.48 -4.51 62.90
CA LEU A 41 0.35 -5.48 62.16
C LEU A 41 1.66 -4.91 61.59
N ILE A 42 1.95 -3.63 61.83
CA ILE A 42 3.23 -3.01 61.48
C ILE A 42 4.25 -3.33 62.59
N THR A 43 4.65 -4.60 62.67
CA THR A 43 5.85 -5.06 63.39
C THR A 43 6.92 -5.45 62.37
N SER A 44 8.20 -5.31 62.73
CA SER A 44 9.36 -5.53 61.83
C SER A 44 9.37 -6.89 61.13
N ASP A 45 8.72 -7.90 61.72
CA ASP A 45 8.76 -9.28 61.22
C ASP A 45 7.79 -9.56 60.05
N ASN A 46 6.78 -8.71 59.84
CA ASN A 46 5.77 -8.90 58.77
C ASN A 46 5.98 -7.98 57.56
N LEU A 47 6.92 -7.03 57.66
CA LEU A 47 7.27 -6.10 56.59
C LEU A 47 7.60 -6.79 55.25
N PRO A 48 8.41 -7.87 55.18
CA PRO A 48 8.70 -8.53 53.90
C PRO A 48 7.48 -9.18 53.25
N ARG A 49 6.53 -9.69 54.04
CA ARG A 49 5.28 -10.29 53.52
C ARG A 49 4.33 -9.23 52.96
N LEU A 50 4.29 -8.07 53.62
CA LEU A 50 3.47 -6.94 53.18
C LEU A 50 4.02 -6.31 51.89
N MET A 51 5.35 -6.21 51.77
CA MET A 51 6.02 -5.80 50.53
C MET A 51 5.80 -6.77 49.37
N ALA A 52 5.80 -8.09 49.64
CA ALA A 52 5.50 -9.09 48.63
C ALA A 52 4.04 -9.00 48.15
N ALA A 53 3.08 -8.78 49.06
CA ALA A 53 1.67 -8.59 48.70
C ALA A 53 1.46 -7.33 47.85
N LEU A 54 2.10 -6.21 48.21
CA LEU A 54 2.08 -4.98 47.42
C LEU A 54 2.70 -5.17 46.03
N ALA A 55 3.80 -5.90 45.92
CA ALA A 55 4.44 -6.19 44.64
C ALA A 55 3.52 -7.00 43.71
N ILE A 56 2.82 -8.02 44.23
CA ILE A 56 1.87 -8.82 43.46
C ILE A 56 0.71 -7.96 42.94
N ILE A 57 0.18 -7.07 43.79
CA ILE A 57 -0.88 -6.13 43.40
C ILE A 57 -0.39 -5.19 42.29
N LEU A 58 0.84 -4.67 42.42
CA LEU A 58 1.43 -3.76 41.43
C LEU A 58 1.63 -4.47 40.07
N ILE A 59 2.10 -5.71 40.09
CA ILE A 59 2.29 -6.54 38.89
C ILE A 59 0.94 -6.83 38.23
N GLY A 60 -0.08 -7.20 39.01
CA GLY A 60 -1.44 -7.43 38.49
C GLY A 60 -2.04 -6.19 37.85
N ALA A 61 -1.85 -5.02 38.46
CA ALA A 61 -2.27 -3.73 37.89
C ALA A 61 -1.53 -3.41 36.59
N LEU A 62 -0.21 -3.67 36.53
CA LEU A 62 0.61 -3.46 35.34
C LEU A 62 0.17 -4.34 34.16
N ILE A 63 -0.10 -5.63 34.42
CA ILE A 63 -0.59 -6.59 33.42
C ILE A 63 -1.96 -6.16 32.90
N THR A 64 -2.87 -5.77 33.80
CA THR A 64 -4.22 -5.30 33.45
C THR A 64 -4.16 -4.03 32.58
N TYR A 65 -3.32 -3.08 32.96
CA TYR A 65 -3.07 -1.87 32.17
C TYR A 65 -2.49 -2.19 30.78
N SER A 66 -1.55 -3.12 30.71
CA SER A 66 -0.92 -3.58 29.45
C SER A 66 -1.94 -4.20 28.50
N LEU A 67 -2.81 -5.06 29.03
CA LEU A 67 -3.90 -5.70 28.28
C LEU A 67 -4.94 -4.68 27.79
N GLN A 68 -5.32 -3.72 28.63
CA GLN A 68 -6.24 -2.64 28.22
C GLN A 68 -5.62 -1.74 27.15
N ARG A 69 -4.31 -1.46 27.22
CA ARG A 69 -3.59 -0.67 26.22
C ARG A 69 -3.51 -1.42 24.89
N LEU A 70 -3.21 -2.72 24.90
CA LEU A 70 -3.24 -3.56 23.71
C LEU A 70 -4.65 -3.63 23.10
N ALA A 71 -5.70 -3.75 23.92
CA ALA A 71 -7.07 -3.73 23.45
C ALA A 71 -7.47 -2.38 22.81
N ARG A 72 -7.00 -1.24 23.34
CA ARG A 72 -7.24 0.09 22.75
C ARG A 72 -6.47 0.32 21.45
N VAL A 73 -5.24 -0.19 21.35
CA VAL A 73 -4.44 -0.16 20.12
C VAL A 73 -5.10 -1.01 19.04
N SER A 74 -5.60 -2.20 19.39
CA SER A 74 -6.40 -3.03 18.47
C SER A 74 -7.74 -2.37 18.11
N ALA A 75 -8.34 -1.60 19.01
CA ALA A 75 -9.58 -0.86 18.72
C ALA A 75 -9.37 0.32 17.75
N HIS A 76 -8.14 0.87 17.65
CA HIS A 76 -7.76 1.88 16.65
C HIS A 76 -7.27 1.28 15.32
N VAL A 77 -7.24 -0.06 15.23
CA VAL A 77 -7.19 -0.79 13.96
C VAL A 77 -8.59 -1.33 13.69
N THR A 78 -9.58 -0.45 13.66
CA THR A 78 -10.82 -0.76 12.95
C THR A 78 -10.50 -0.63 11.47
N PRO A 79 -10.67 -1.67 10.64
CA PRO A 79 -10.72 -1.45 9.20
C PRO A 79 -11.93 -0.56 8.95
N THR A 80 -11.70 0.72 8.64
CA THR A 80 -12.68 1.56 7.95
C THR A 80 -12.84 1.06 6.52
N SER A 81 -13.50 -0.08 6.41
CA SER A 81 -14.54 -0.34 5.43
C SER A 81 -15.19 -1.65 5.84
N LYS A 82 -16.44 -1.59 6.31
CA LYS A 82 -17.36 -2.65 5.93
C LYS A 82 -17.35 -2.59 4.41
N GLY A 83 -16.72 -3.57 3.77
CA GLY A 83 -16.80 -3.73 2.34
C GLY A 83 -18.27 -3.78 1.98
N ALA A 84 -18.79 -2.65 1.47
CA ALA A 84 -19.80 -2.75 0.46
C ALA A 84 -19.18 -3.69 -0.58
N GLN A 85 -19.80 -4.84 -0.81
CA GLN A 85 -19.51 -5.62 -2.00
C GLN A 85 -19.89 -4.69 -3.15
N ILE A 86 -18.90 -3.94 -3.66
CA ILE A 86 -19.13 -3.07 -4.80
C ILE A 86 -19.19 -4.03 -5.98
N GLU A 87 -20.42 -4.32 -6.41
CA GLU A 87 -20.65 -5.09 -7.62
C GLU A 87 -19.90 -4.42 -8.78
N PRO A 88 -19.18 -5.19 -9.64
CA PRO A 88 -18.32 -4.64 -10.69
C PRO A 88 -19.01 -3.63 -11.61
N GLU A 89 -20.31 -3.78 -11.79
CA GLU A 89 -21.15 -2.94 -12.65
C GLU A 89 -21.41 -1.53 -12.07
N GLN A 90 -21.21 -1.32 -10.76
CA GLN A 90 -21.49 -0.05 -10.07
C GLN A 90 -20.28 0.87 -9.95
N LEU A 91 -19.06 0.34 -10.15
CA LEU A 91 -17.82 1.09 -9.97
C LEU A 91 -17.41 1.81 -11.26
N ARG A 92 -18.25 2.74 -11.70
CA ARG A 92 -17.90 3.67 -12.77
C ARG A 92 -17.08 4.81 -12.19
N LEU A 93 -15.95 5.17 -12.80
CA LEU A 93 -15.21 6.36 -12.34
C LEU A 93 -16.12 7.59 -12.38
N LEU A 94 -16.03 8.40 -11.32
CA LEU A 94 -16.81 9.62 -11.20
C LEU A 94 -16.43 10.55 -12.35
N LYS A 95 -17.46 11.03 -13.06
CA LYS A 95 -17.28 12.05 -14.09
C LYS A 95 -16.73 13.30 -13.45
N ILE A 96 -15.79 13.94 -14.15
CA ILE A 96 -15.29 15.24 -13.71
C ILE A 96 -16.22 16.33 -14.19
N GLU A 97 -17.05 16.84 -13.27
CA GLU A 97 -18.06 17.87 -13.57
C GLU A 97 -17.45 19.25 -13.85
N PHE A 98 -16.20 19.47 -13.43
CA PHE A 98 -15.56 20.78 -13.51
C PHE A 98 -14.10 20.67 -13.94
N LEU A 99 -13.75 21.34 -15.04
CA LEU A 99 -12.36 21.63 -15.43
C LEU A 99 -12.09 23.12 -15.20
N PRO A 100 -10.96 23.50 -14.58
CA PRO A 100 -10.53 24.89 -14.57
C PRO A 100 -10.34 25.42 -16.01
N PRO A 101 -10.77 26.65 -16.32
CA PRO A 101 -10.80 27.18 -17.68
C PRO A 101 -9.42 27.37 -18.34
N ASP A 102 -8.32 27.25 -17.59
CA ASP A 102 -6.97 27.62 -18.01
C ASP A 102 -6.03 26.41 -18.27
N ILE A 103 -6.55 25.18 -18.27
CA ILE A 103 -5.75 23.97 -18.51
C ILE A 103 -5.97 23.51 -19.95
N GLN A 104 -5.38 24.24 -20.91
CA GLN A 104 -5.54 23.99 -22.34
C GLN A 104 -4.42 23.13 -22.97
N GLN A 105 -3.39 22.75 -22.21
CA GLN A 105 -2.30 21.90 -22.73
C GLN A 105 -2.05 20.68 -21.85
N GLY A 106 -2.15 19.50 -22.46
CA GLY A 106 -1.92 18.21 -21.84
C GLY A 106 -3.01 17.19 -22.17
N ARG A 107 -2.76 15.94 -21.77
CA ARG A 107 -3.75 14.84 -21.83
C ARG A 107 -5.06 15.23 -21.14
N SER A 108 -6.20 14.89 -21.73
CA SER A 108 -7.49 15.24 -21.12
C SER A 108 -7.73 14.44 -19.84
N THR A 109 -8.36 15.05 -18.83
CA THR A 109 -8.68 14.38 -17.57
C THR A 109 -9.55 13.14 -17.79
N GLN A 110 -10.42 13.19 -18.80
CA GLN A 110 -11.28 12.07 -19.17
C GLN A 110 -10.46 10.89 -19.70
N GLU A 111 -9.45 11.13 -20.54
CA GLU A 111 -8.55 10.06 -20.99
C GLU A 111 -7.80 9.40 -19.83
N ALA A 112 -7.41 10.16 -18.81
CA ALA A 112 -6.74 9.61 -17.63
C ALA A 112 -7.68 8.73 -16.78
N LEU A 113 -8.95 9.11 -16.66
CA LEU A 113 -9.98 8.27 -16.05
C LEU A 113 -10.24 7.02 -16.90
N ASP A 114 -10.39 7.17 -18.21
CA ASP A 114 -10.63 6.05 -19.11
C ASP A 114 -9.45 5.06 -19.10
N ASP A 115 -8.22 5.53 -18.98
CA ASP A 115 -7.04 4.69 -18.75
C ASP A 115 -7.13 3.89 -17.47
N LEU A 116 -7.43 4.56 -16.36
CA LEU A 116 -7.57 3.92 -15.05
C LEU A 116 -8.72 2.89 -15.09
N ASP A 117 -9.82 3.18 -15.76
CA ASP A 117 -10.93 2.26 -15.96
C ASP A 117 -10.53 1.05 -16.81
N ARG A 118 -9.73 1.26 -17.86
CA ARG A 118 -9.18 0.19 -18.72
C ARG A 118 -8.15 -0.70 -18.02
N MET A 119 -7.53 -0.24 -16.93
CA MET A 119 -6.62 -1.10 -16.16
C MET A 119 -7.38 -2.33 -15.66
N ILE A 120 -6.87 -3.51 -15.99
CA ILE A 120 -7.49 -4.79 -15.62
C ILE A 120 -7.43 -4.94 -14.10
N GLY A 121 -8.56 -5.36 -13.51
CA GLY A 121 -8.67 -5.56 -12.06
C GLY A 121 -8.63 -4.25 -11.27
N LEU A 122 -7.90 -4.27 -10.14
CA LEU A 122 -7.68 -3.11 -9.27
C LEU A 122 -8.96 -2.44 -8.72
N MET A 123 -10.05 -3.20 -8.59
CA MET A 123 -11.33 -2.68 -8.09
C MET A 123 -11.21 -1.89 -6.75
N PRO A 124 -10.49 -2.39 -5.72
CA PRO A 124 -10.28 -1.61 -4.50
C PRO A 124 -9.55 -0.28 -4.73
N VAL A 125 -8.54 -0.27 -5.62
CA VAL A 125 -7.77 0.93 -5.94
C VAL A 125 -8.64 1.95 -6.66
N LYS A 126 -9.45 1.52 -7.64
CA LYS A 126 -10.39 2.39 -8.35
C LYS A 126 -11.43 3.01 -7.40
N ALA A 127 -11.90 2.24 -6.41
CA ALA A 127 -12.81 2.73 -5.37
C ALA A 127 -12.20 3.86 -4.52
N GLU A 128 -10.96 3.67 -4.08
CA GLU A 128 -10.22 4.68 -3.31
C GLU A 128 -9.96 5.95 -4.13
N ILE A 129 -9.60 5.78 -5.41
CA ILE A 129 -9.38 6.92 -6.32
C ILE A 129 -10.70 7.67 -6.58
N ASN A 130 -11.82 6.97 -6.73
CA ASN A 130 -13.13 7.61 -6.83
C ASN A 130 -13.47 8.43 -5.59
N THR A 131 -13.24 7.87 -4.41
CA THR A 131 -13.46 8.58 -3.14
C THR A 131 -12.58 9.83 -3.05
N LEU A 132 -11.34 9.74 -3.51
CA LEU A 132 -10.42 10.87 -3.62
C LEU A 132 -10.95 11.95 -4.56
N ILE A 133 -11.36 11.58 -5.78
CA ILE A 133 -11.88 12.51 -6.79
C ILE A 133 -13.12 13.23 -6.26
N ALA A 134 -14.07 12.48 -5.68
CA ALA A 134 -15.30 13.04 -5.10
C ALA A 134 -14.98 14.13 -4.06
N ARG A 135 -14.02 13.83 -3.17
CA ARG A 135 -13.60 14.77 -2.12
C ARG A 135 -13.01 16.04 -2.70
N LEU A 136 -12.13 15.92 -3.69
CA LEU A 136 -11.47 17.06 -4.33
C LEU A 136 -12.46 17.95 -5.08
N GLN A 137 -13.43 17.34 -5.79
CA GLN A 137 -14.50 18.08 -6.45
C GLN A 137 -15.36 18.86 -5.46
N LEU A 138 -15.72 18.22 -4.33
CA LEU A 138 -16.49 18.89 -3.28
C LEU A 138 -15.70 20.05 -2.65
N GLU A 139 -14.41 19.84 -2.37
CA GLU A 139 -13.50 20.90 -1.88
C GLU A 139 -13.43 22.07 -2.88
N GLN A 140 -13.35 21.79 -4.17
CA GLN A 140 -13.32 22.80 -5.23
C GLN A 140 -14.63 23.60 -5.29
N ARG A 141 -15.78 22.93 -5.24
CA ARG A 141 -17.10 23.58 -5.20
C ARG A 141 -17.24 24.48 -3.98
N ARG A 142 -16.80 24.03 -2.81
CA ARG A 142 -16.78 24.84 -1.58
C ARG A 142 -15.95 26.11 -1.74
N ARG A 143 -14.79 26.05 -2.41
CA ARG A 143 -13.97 27.24 -2.70
C ARG A 143 -14.70 28.23 -3.61
N GLN A 144 -15.39 27.73 -4.63
CA GLN A 144 -16.17 28.58 -5.56
C GLN A 144 -17.33 29.29 -4.88
N GLU A 145 -17.96 28.64 -3.90
CA GLU A 145 -19.00 29.22 -3.06
C GLU A 145 -18.44 30.15 -1.96
N GLY A 146 -17.15 30.49 -2.01
CA GLY A 146 -16.49 31.40 -1.06
C GLY A 146 -16.25 30.80 0.33
N MET A 147 -16.46 29.49 0.51
CA MET A 147 -16.22 28.82 1.78
C MET A 147 -14.73 28.64 2.01
N ARG A 148 -14.30 28.76 3.28
CA ARG A 148 -12.95 28.41 3.68
C ARG A 148 -12.75 26.89 3.56
N VAL A 149 -11.76 26.50 2.76
CA VAL A 149 -11.31 25.12 2.62
C VAL A 149 -9.85 25.07 3.03
N THR A 150 -9.53 24.31 4.07
CA THR A 150 -8.15 24.09 4.49
C THR A 150 -7.41 23.28 3.43
N ALA A 151 -6.20 23.70 3.07
CA ALA A 151 -5.34 22.90 2.21
C ALA A 151 -5.02 21.57 2.92
N VAL A 152 -5.51 20.46 2.37
CA VAL A 152 -5.22 19.11 2.87
C VAL A 152 -4.03 18.56 2.08
N THR A 153 -3.06 17.97 2.79
CA THR A 153 -1.95 17.28 2.14
C THR A 153 -2.47 16.12 1.28
N GLN A 154 -1.90 15.97 0.10
CA GLN A 154 -2.28 14.94 -0.87
C GLN A 154 -1.20 13.86 -1.02
N HIS A 155 -0.17 13.86 -0.16
CA HIS A 155 0.84 12.80 -0.16
C HIS A 155 0.21 11.45 0.18
N MET A 156 0.67 10.39 -0.48
CA MET A 156 0.02 9.08 -0.43
C MET A 156 1.04 7.95 -0.26
N ILE A 157 0.56 6.82 0.24
CA ILE A 157 1.32 5.58 0.36
C ILE A 157 0.69 4.51 -0.53
N PHE A 158 1.47 3.91 -1.41
CA PHE A 158 1.02 2.80 -2.25
C PHE A 158 1.60 1.49 -1.71
N TYR A 159 0.75 0.67 -1.11
CA TYR A 159 1.12 -0.66 -0.65
C TYR A 159 0.87 -1.68 -1.75
N GLY A 160 1.80 -2.60 -1.95
CA GLY A 160 1.52 -3.78 -2.77
C GLY A 160 2.78 -4.42 -3.37
N PRO A 161 2.66 -5.66 -3.86
CA PRO A 161 3.77 -6.36 -4.49
C PRO A 161 4.21 -5.70 -5.81
N PRO A 162 5.36 -6.06 -6.38
CA PRO A 162 5.80 -5.55 -7.67
C PRO A 162 4.84 -5.98 -8.80
N GLY A 163 4.73 -5.12 -9.81
CA GLY A 163 3.96 -5.39 -11.03
C GLY A 163 2.43 -5.38 -10.87
N VAL A 164 1.89 -4.68 -9.87
CA VAL A 164 0.44 -4.47 -9.66
C VAL A 164 -0.06 -3.11 -10.18
N GLY A 165 0.71 -2.41 -11.00
CA GLY A 165 0.29 -1.16 -11.62
C GLY A 165 0.44 0.12 -10.78
N LYS A 166 1.17 0.08 -9.65
CA LYS A 166 1.40 1.26 -8.77
C LYS A 166 1.86 2.51 -9.54
N THR A 167 2.89 2.38 -10.37
CA THR A 167 3.46 3.49 -11.16
C THR A 167 2.48 4.01 -12.21
N GLU A 168 1.76 3.11 -12.90
CA GLU A 168 0.77 3.50 -13.90
C GLU A 168 -0.40 4.25 -13.28
N VAL A 169 -0.89 3.81 -12.11
CA VAL A 169 -1.91 4.53 -11.34
C VAL A 169 -1.39 5.89 -10.87
N ALA A 170 -0.13 5.99 -10.43
CA ALA A 170 0.47 7.27 -10.06
C ALA A 170 0.52 8.24 -11.25
N ARG A 171 0.83 7.75 -12.45
CA ARG A 171 0.83 8.53 -13.68
C ARG A 171 -0.57 9.05 -14.02
N ALA A 172 -1.58 8.18 -13.98
CA ALA A 172 -2.98 8.56 -14.20
C ALA A 172 -3.46 9.60 -13.16
N LEU A 173 -3.09 9.42 -11.89
CA LEU A 173 -3.41 10.40 -10.84
C LEU A 173 -2.77 11.77 -11.12
N GLY A 174 -1.57 11.83 -11.69
CA GLY A 174 -0.93 13.08 -12.08
C GLY A 174 -1.78 13.89 -13.06
N ASP A 175 -2.27 13.23 -14.10
CA ASP A 175 -3.18 13.83 -15.09
C ASP A 175 -4.54 14.21 -14.46
N ILE A 176 -5.09 13.38 -13.57
CA ILE A 176 -6.34 13.67 -12.85
C ILE A 176 -6.19 14.89 -11.95
N PHE A 177 -5.12 14.96 -11.16
CA PHE A 177 -4.83 16.10 -10.29
C PHE A 177 -4.59 17.38 -11.09
N ARG A 178 -3.92 17.30 -12.25
CA ARG A 178 -3.85 18.43 -13.17
C ARG A 178 -5.26 18.86 -13.59
N GLY A 179 -6.06 17.93 -14.08
CA GLY A 179 -7.42 18.21 -14.56
C GLY A 179 -8.35 18.82 -13.52
N LEU A 180 -8.18 18.46 -12.25
CA LEU A 180 -8.92 19.05 -11.11
C LEU A 180 -8.34 20.37 -10.61
N GLY A 181 -7.24 20.86 -11.20
CA GLY A 181 -6.54 22.07 -10.78
C GLY A 181 -5.81 21.94 -9.45
N VAL A 182 -5.55 20.71 -8.99
CA VAL A 182 -4.73 20.44 -7.80
C VAL A 182 -3.24 20.63 -8.11
N LEU A 183 -2.81 20.20 -9.30
CA LEU A 183 -1.45 20.37 -9.80
C LEU A 183 -1.46 21.21 -11.08
N ARG A 184 -0.38 21.96 -11.34
CA ARG A 184 -0.30 22.75 -12.59
C ARG A 184 0.13 21.91 -13.79
N LYS A 185 1.03 20.94 -13.58
CA LYS A 185 1.60 20.11 -14.67
C LYS A 185 1.15 18.64 -14.61
N GLY A 186 1.11 18.06 -13.41
CA GLY A 186 0.71 16.67 -13.22
C GLY A 186 1.70 15.63 -13.75
N HIS A 187 2.93 16.02 -14.11
CA HIS A 187 3.95 15.06 -14.57
C HIS A 187 4.42 14.17 -13.43
N LEU A 188 4.82 12.95 -13.77
CA LEU A 188 5.37 11.98 -12.82
C LEU A 188 6.91 11.98 -12.91
N VAL A 189 7.58 12.11 -11.77
CA VAL A 189 9.01 11.88 -11.62
C VAL A 189 9.19 10.61 -10.78
N GLU A 190 9.71 9.56 -11.40
CA GLU A 190 10.00 8.29 -10.74
C GLU A 190 11.40 8.32 -10.13
N ALA A 191 11.55 7.77 -8.93
CA ALA A 191 12.80 7.75 -8.19
C ALA A 191 12.94 6.51 -7.32
N GLN A 192 14.20 6.13 -7.06
CA GLN A 192 14.60 5.09 -6.12
C GLN A 192 15.64 5.64 -5.14
N ARG A 193 16.05 4.85 -4.15
CA ARG A 193 17.10 5.25 -3.18
C ARG A 193 18.35 5.83 -3.84
N SER A 194 18.81 5.23 -4.94
CA SER A 194 19.98 5.69 -5.69
C SER A 194 19.84 7.10 -6.25
N ASP A 195 18.60 7.61 -6.42
CA ASP A 195 18.33 8.95 -6.94
C ASP A 195 18.25 10.00 -5.84
N LEU A 196 17.97 9.60 -4.59
CA LEU A 196 17.91 10.51 -3.44
C LEU A 196 19.24 10.57 -2.69
N VAL A 197 19.91 9.43 -2.55
CA VAL A 197 21.08 9.29 -1.68
C VAL A 197 22.38 9.49 -2.48
N GLY A 198 23.26 10.33 -1.96
CA GLY A 198 24.59 10.61 -2.51
C GLY A 198 25.63 9.57 -2.05
N GLN A 199 26.73 9.49 -2.79
CA GLN A 199 27.86 8.61 -2.43
C GLN A 199 28.83 9.26 -1.43
N TYR A 200 28.77 10.59 -1.28
CA TYR A 200 29.66 11.38 -0.45
C TYR A 200 28.87 12.26 0.53
N ILE A 201 29.51 12.62 1.65
CA ILE A 201 28.95 13.48 2.69
C ILE A 201 28.49 14.82 2.06
N GLY A 202 27.28 15.27 2.42
CA GLY A 202 26.72 16.55 1.96
C GLY A 202 26.12 16.53 0.55
N HIS A 203 26.26 15.45 -0.22
CA HIS A 203 25.61 15.33 -1.54
C HIS A 203 24.14 14.92 -1.44
N THR A 204 23.74 14.23 -0.38
CA THR A 204 22.40 13.64 -0.27
C THR A 204 21.30 14.70 -0.16
N ALA A 205 21.48 15.71 0.68
CA ALA A 205 20.53 16.83 0.75
C ALA A 205 20.35 17.51 -0.61
N GLN A 206 21.45 17.85 -1.30
CA GLN A 206 21.37 18.53 -2.61
C GLN A 206 20.67 17.65 -3.65
N LYS A 207 21.03 16.37 -3.73
CA LYS A 207 20.44 15.44 -4.70
C LYS A 207 18.95 15.23 -4.46
N THR A 208 18.54 15.11 -3.20
CA THR A 208 17.13 15.04 -2.80
C THR A 208 16.38 16.32 -3.17
N LEU A 209 16.97 17.49 -2.90
CA LEU A 209 16.39 18.79 -3.27
C LEU A 209 16.22 18.93 -4.79
N ASP A 210 17.24 18.60 -5.58
CA ASP A 210 17.18 18.68 -7.04
C ASP A 210 16.07 17.79 -7.61
N LEU A 211 15.88 16.60 -7.04
CA LEU A 211 14.79 15.70 -7.40
C LEU A 211 13.42 16.29 -7.02
N CYS A 212 13.28 16.84 -5.81
CA CYS A 212 12.06 17.49 -5.37
C CYS A 212 11.70 18.71 -6.24
N GLN A 213 12.70 19.53 -6.60
CA GLN A 213 12.53 20.70 -7.47
C GLN A 213 12.05 20.30 -8.87
N ARG A 214 12.63 19.25 -9.46
CA ARG A 214 12.17 18.70 -10.75
C ARG A 214 10.73 18.18 -10.70
N SER A 215 10.26 17.81 -9.51
CA SER A 215 8.93 17.25 -9.28
C SER A 215 7.86 18.31 -8.95
N LEU A 216 8.24 19.59 -8.81
CA LEU A 216 7.30 20.67 -8.52
C LEU A 216 6.21 20.81 -9.59
N ASP A 217 4.99 21.05 -9.12
CA ASP A 217 3.74 21.07 -9.89
C ASP A 217 3.34 19.70 -10.48
N GLY A 218 3.95 18.62 -9.99
CA GLY A 218 3.75 17.24 -10.38
C GLY A 218 3.73 16.26 -9.21
N ILE A 219 4.03 15.00 -9.49
CA ILE A 219 4.15 13.90 -8.53
C ILE A 219 5.60 13.41 -8.48
N LEU A 220 6.17 13.35 -7.27
CA LEU A 220 7.37 12.57 -6.99
C LEU A 220 6.96 11.17 -6.52
N PHE A 221 7.28 10.14 -7.31
CA PHE A 221 7.01 8.74 -6.98
C PHE A 221 8.30 8.04 -6.56
N ILE A 222 8.36 7.61 -5.29
CA ILE A 222 9.51 6.93 -4.72
C ILE A 222 9.18 5.44 -4.55
N ASP A 223 9.73 4.60 -5.41
CA ASP A 223 9.56 3.15 -5.30
C ASP A 223 10.50 2.55 -4.25
N GLU A 224 10.02 1.52 -3.58
CA GLU A 224 10.68 0.87 -2.45
C GLU A 224 11.23 1.86 -1.40
N ALA A 225 10.41 2.85 -1.02
CA ALA A 225 10.84 3.95 -0.15
C ALA A 225 11.38 3.50 1.22
N TYR A 226 10.97 2.32 1.70
CA TYR A 226 11.53 1.70 2.91
C TYR A 226 13.04 1.50 2.83
N SER A 227 13.62 1.41 1.63
CA SER A 227 15.06 1.29 1.44
C SER A 227 15.82 2.55 1.89
N LEU A 228 15.18 3.72 1.98
CA LEU A 228 15.80 4.96 2.49
C LEU A 228 16.11 4.91 3.98
N TYR A 229 15.54 3.96 4.72
CA TYR A 229 15.78 3.80 6.14
C TYR A 229 16.30 2.40 6.46
N VAL A 230 17.57 2.32 6.87
CA VAL A 230 18.19 1.07 7.34
C VAL A 230 18.57 1.23 8.81
N GLN A 231 17.89 0.49 9.71
CA GLN A 231 18.03 0.65 11.17
C GLN A 231 19.46 0.49 11.71
N GLU A 232 20.28 -0.37 11.08
CA GLU A 232 21.59 -0.76 11.60
C GLU A 232 22.77 0.00 10.98
N ALA A 233 22.51 0.93 10.06
CA ALA A 233 23.56 1.67 9.37
C ALA A 233 23.81 3.03 10.04
N ALA A 234 24.76 3.06 10.97
CA ALA A 234 25.14 4.26 11.74
C ALA A 234 25.59 5.46 10.87
N ASN A 235 25.99 5.22 9.62
CA ASN A 235 26.39 6.23 8.63
C ASN A 235 25.44 6.28 7.42
N ASP A 236 24.16 5.93 7.57
CA ASP A 236 23.22 5.97 6.45
C ASP A 236 22.77 7.40 6.13
N PHE A 237 23.25 7.92 5.00
CA PHE A 237 22.79 9.17 4.41
C PHE A 237 21.29 9.16 4.04
N GLY A 238 20.63 8.00 4.03
CA GLY A 238 19.19 7.88 3.81
C GLY A 238 18.33 8.70 4.78
N ARG A 239 18.77 8.85 6.04
CA ARG A 239 18.06 9.71 7.01
C ARG A 239 18.09 11.19 6.60
N GLU A 240 19.23 11.67 6.09
CA GLU A 240 19.38 13.03 5.57
C GLU A 240 18.43 13.27 4.38
N ALA A 241 18.26 12.28 3.51
CA ALA A 241 17.29 12.35 2.42
C ALA A 241 15.85 12.45 2.93
N ILE A 242 15.48 11.66 3.94
CA ILE A 242 14.14 11.71 4.56
C ILE A 242 13.87 13.08 5.18
N ASP A 243 14.80 13.60 5.97
CA ASP A 243 14.65 14.90 6.63
C ASP A 243 14.52 16.04 5.62
N THR A 244 15.33 15.99 4.56
CA THR A 244 15.27 16.95 3.44
C THR A 244 13.94 16.87 2.70
N LEU A 245 13.47 15.66 2.39
CA LEU A 245 12.19 15.41 1.73
C LEU A 245 11.02 15.92 2.58
N LEU A 246 10.99 15.60 3.87
CA LEU A 246 9.92 16.02 4.81
C LEU A 246 9.80 17.54 4.90
N LYS A 247 10.94 18.24 4.97
CA LYS A 247 10.95 19.71 4.97
C LYS A 247 10.40 20.27 3.66
N PHE A 248 10.91 19.78 2.52
CA PHE A 248 10.47 20.26 1.21
C PHE A 248 8.98 20.01 0.95
N MET A 249 8.47 18.85 1.38
CA MET A 249 7.05 18.49 1.32
C MET A 249 6.17 19.46 2.10
N GLU A 250 6.59 19.89 3.29
CA GLU A 250 5.83 20.86 4.08
C GLU A 250 5.78 22.23 3.39
N ASP A 251 6.94 22.71 2.93
CA ASP A 251 7.07 24.03 2.31
C ASP A 251 6.33 24.11 0.95
N ASN A 252 6.11 22.98 0.28
CA ASN A 252 5.56 22.91 -1.08
C ASN A 252 4.30 22.04 -1.21
N ARG A 253 3.55 21.80 -0.12
CA ARG A 253 2.39 20.87 -0.08
C ARG A 253 1.25 21.18 -1.07
N GLU A 254 1.19 22.40 -1.60
CA GLU A 254 0.20 22.80 -2.62
C GLU A 254 0.68 22.56 -4.05
N ARG A 255 1.99 22.34 -4.24
CA ARG A 255 2.62 22.20 -5.56
C ARG A 255 3.23 20.84 -5.79
N LEU A 256 3.51 20.08 -4.73
CA LEU A 256 4.15 18.79 -4.83
C LEU A 256 3.28 17.73 -4.16
N ILE A 257 2.99 16.67 -4.91
CA ILE A 257 2.46 15.43 -4.35
C ILE A 257 3.61 14.43 -4.30
N VAL A 258 3.72 13.71 -3.19
CA VAL A 258 4.73 12.66 -3.00
C VAL A 258 3.99 11.37 -2.77
N ILE A 259 4.32 10.36 -3.56
CA ILE A 259 3.78 9.01 -3.43
C ILE A 259 4.96 8.10 -3.09
N VAL A 260 4.92 7.49 -1.91
CA VAL A 260 5.89 6.47 -1.51
C VAL A 260 5.28 5.09 -1.71
N ALA A 261 6.03 4.17 -2.32
CA ALA A 261 5.53 2.85 -2.66
C ALA A 261 6.40 1.74 -2.06
N GLY A 262 5.80 0.59 -1.79
CA GLY A 262 6.53 -0.60 -1.36
C GLY A 262 5.66 -1.70 -0.78
N TYR A 263 6.31 -2.73 -0.25
CA TYR A 263 5.62 -3.82 0.45
C TYR A 263 5.04 -3.33 1.77
N LYS A 264 3.78 -3.69 2.03
CA LYS A 264 3.00 -3.20 3.18
C LYS A 264 3.75 -3.31 4.51
N ALA A 265 4.28 -4.50 4.84
CA ALA A 265 5.01 -4.71 6.09
C ALA A 265 6.25 -3.80 6.22
N LYS A 266 7.07 -3.71 5.16
CA LYS A 266 8.27 -2.88 5.14
C LYS A 266 7.94 -1.39 5.23
N MET A 267 6.89 -0.95 4.56
CA MET A 267 6.43 0.43 4.60
C MET A 267 5.87 0.83 5.97
N ILE A 268 5.17 -0.08 6.67
CA ILE A 268 4.73 0.17 8.05
C ILE A 268 5.94 0.43 8.96
N SER A 269 6.99 -0.38 8.87
CA SER A 269 8.23 -0.17 9.62
C SER A 269 8.92 1.15 9.24
N PHE A 270 8.94 1.50 7.95
CA PHE A 270 9.48 2.78 7.47
C PHE A 270 8.74 4.00 8.05
N LEU A 271 7.41 3.96 8.10
CA LEU A 271 6.61 5.06 8.68
C LEU A 271 6.78 5.18 10.19
N GLN A 272 6.98 4.05 10.89
CA GLN A 272 7.23 4.01 12.33
C GLN A 272 8.64 4.52 12.70
N ALA A 273 9.54 4.64 11.72
CA ALA A 273 10.89 5.16 11.95
C ALA A 273 10.92 6.66 12.26
N ASN A 274 9.91 7.42 11.82
CA ASN A 274 9.86 8.87 11.99
C ASN A 274 8.41 9.36 12.03
N ASP A 275 7.99 9.96 13.16
CA ASP A 275 6.63 10.50 13.35
C ASP A 275 6.25 11.56 12.30
N GLY A 276 7.24 12.26 11.73
CA GLY A 276 7.08 13.22 10.64
C GLY A 276 6.58 12.58 9.34
N LEU A 277 6.93 11.32 9.07
CA LEU A 277 6.41 10.57 7.92
C LEU A 277 4.95 10.21 8.14
N ALA A 278 4.62 9.61 9.29
CA ALA A 278 3.27 9.16 9.59
C ALA A 278 2.24 10.30 9.56
N SER A 279 2.61 11.50 10.01
CA SER A 279 1.73 12.68 10.00
C SER A 279 1.48 13.27 8.61
N ARG A 280 2.47 13.21 7.70
CA ARG A 280 2.36 13.79 6.34
C ARG A 280 1.73 12.85 5.33
N PHE A 281 1.91 11.54 5.51
CA PHE A 281 1.35 10.50 4.66
C PHE A 281 0.07 9.91 5.26
N SER A 282 -1.00 10.71 5.28
CA SER A 282 -2.28 10.32 5.89
C SER A 282 -3.15 9.41 5.02
N LYS A 283 -2.84 9.29 3.72
CA LYS A 283 -3.59 8.48 2.77
C LYS A 283 -2.78 7.27 2.35
N SER A 284 -3.43 6.12 2.26
CA SER A 284 -2.84 4.90 1.74
C SER A 284 -3.78 4.17 0.80
N ILE A 285 -3.23 3.59 -0.26
CA ILE A 285 -3.94 2.75 -1.21
C ILE A 285 -3.28 1.37 -1.22
N ASP A 286 -4.08 0.34 -0.97
CA ASP A 286 -3.67 -1.06 -1.05
C ASP A 286 -3.89 -1.60 -2.46
N PHE A 287 -2.81 -2.02 -3.11
CA PHE A 287 -2.80 -2.70 -4.40
C PHE A 287 -2.70 -4.22 -4.18
N PRO A 288 -3.81 -4.96 -4.34
CA PRO A 288 -3.77 -6.41 -4.22
C PRO A 288 -2.98 -7.05 -5.38
N PRO A 289 -2.42 -8.26 -5.18
CA PRO A 289 -1.92 -9.05 -6.30
C PRO A 289 -3.07 -9.39 -7.25
N TYR A 290 -2.74 -9.58 -8.53
CA TYR A 290 -3.72 -9.96 -9.54
C TYR A 290 -4.10 -11.44 -9.41
N SER A 291 -5.33 -11.78 -9.81
CA SER A 291 -5.72 -13.17 -10.05
C SER A 291 -5.03 -13.72 -11.32
N SER A 292 -4.98 -15.04 -11.46
CA SER A 292 -4.38 -15.68 -12.64
C SER A 292 -5.15 -15.33 -13.93
N GLU A 293 -6.47 -15.18 -13.84
CA GLU A 293 -7.31 -14.74 -14.94
C GLU A 293 -7.05 -13.26 -15.31
N GLU A 294 -6.87 -12.39 -14.32
CA GLU A 294 -6.48 -10.99 -14.54
C GLU A 294 -5.11 -10.90 -15.21
N LEU A 295 -4.16 -11.74 -14.79
CA LEU A 295 -2.83 -11.83 -15.37
C LEU A 295 -2.84 -12.31 -16.83
N CYS A 296 -3.69 -13.30 -17.18
CA CYS A 296 -3.90 -13.70 -18.57
C CYS A 296 -4.47 -12.55 -19.41
N LYS A 297 -5.49 -11.85 -18.91
CA LYS A 297 -6.03 -10.65 -19.59
C LYS A 297 -4.97 -9.58 -19.78
N ILE A 298 -4.09 -9.38 -18.79
CA ILE A 298 -2.98 -8.44 -18.88
C ILE A 298 -2.00 -8.89 -19.98
N MET A 299 -1.67 -10.18 -20.04
CA MET A 299 -0.83 -10.75 -21.11
C MET A 299 -1.42 -10.47 -22.49
N ALA A 300 -2.71 -10.77 -22.68
CA ALA A 300 -3.41 -10.55 -23.93
C ALA A 300 -3.46 -9.06 -24.31
N SER A 301 -3.67 -8.17 -23.34
CA SER A 301 -3.62 -6.72 -23.55
C SER A 301 -2.22 -6.26 -24.00
N MET A 302 -1.15 -6.77 -23.38
CA MET A 302 0.22 -6.49 -23.80
C MET A 302 0.53 -7.00 -25.20
N ALA A 303 0.09 -8.22 -25.53
CA ALA A 303 0.28 -8.82 -26.85
C ALA A 303 -0.41 -7.98 -27.93
N ASN A 304 -1.70 -7.67 -27.73
CA ASN A 304 -2.47 -6.85 -28.67
C ASN A 304 -1.86 -5.45 -28.85
N GLY A 305 -1.38 -4.82 -27.77
CA GLY A 305 -0.70 -3.53 -27.82
C GLY A 305 0.62 -3.55 -28.60
N GLN A 306 1.26 -4.72 -28.73
CA GLN A 306 2.45 -4.94 -29.55
C GLN A 306 2.12 -5.50 -30.95
N GLY A 307 0.83 -5.61 -31.31
CA GLY A 307 0.39 -6.15 -32.60
C GLY A 307 0.47 -7.68 -32.70
N PHE A 308 0.46 -8.38 -31.58
CA PHE A 308 0.43 -9.85 -31.52
C PHE A 308 -0.94 -10.37 -31.09
N HIS A 309 -1.32 -11.53 -31.62
CA HIS A 309 -2.49 -12.28 -31.20
C HIS A 309 -2.08 -13.57 -30.51
N LEU A 310 -2.61 -13.79 -29.31
CA LEU A 310 -2.42 -15.04 -28.56
C LEU A 310 -3.40 -16.11 -29.07
N PRO A 311 -2.99 -17.39 -29.09
CA PRO A 311 -3.83 -18.47 -29.61
C PRO A 311 -4.97 -18.76 -28.63
N SER A 312 -6.14 -19.15 -29.13
CA SER A 312 -7.22 -19.64 -28.26
C SER A 312 -6.75 -20.80 -27.39
N GLY A 313 -7.03 -20.76 -26.09
CA GLY A 313 -6.65 -21.81 -25.14
C GLY A 313 -5.26 -21.62 -24.52
N TYR A 314 -4.55 -20.51 -24.80
CA TYR A 314 -3.28 -20.22 -24.12
C TYR A 314 -3.45 -20.14 -22.59
N GLU A 315 -4.62 -19.71 -22.10
CA GLU A 315 -4.93 -19.62 -20.68
C GLU A 315 -4.84 -20.97 -19.99
N GLU A 316 -5.23 -22.07 -20.67
CA GLU A 316 -5.18 -23.43 -20.13
C GLU A 316 -3.75 -23.88 -19.82
N LYS A 317 -2.75 -23.29 -20.49
CA LYS A 317 -1.32 -23.55 -20.26
C LYS A 317 -0.72 -22.56 -19.28
N ILE A 318 -1.12 -21.28 -19.37
CA ILE A 318 -0.51 -20.20 -18.59
C ILE A 318 -1.04 -20.11 -17.17
N ILE A 319 -2.32 -20.37 -16.91
CA ILE A 319 -2.87 -20.33 -15.55
C ILE A 319 -2.15 -21.34 -14.63
N PRO A 320 -1.97 -22.63 -14.99
CA PRO A 320 -1.22 -23.58 -14.17
C PRO A 320 0.22 -23.16 -13.90
N TRP A 321 0.88 -22.58 -14.91
CA TRP A 321 2.23 -22.03 -14.75
C TRP A 321 2.26 -20.87 -13.75
N ILE A 322 1.30 -19.92 -13.83
CA ILE A 322 1.18 -18.82 -12.86
C ILE A 322 0.98 -19.36 -11.45
N GLU A 323 0.02 -20.27 -11.24
CA GLU A 323 -0.31 -20.80 -9.91
C GLU A 323 0.85 -21.55 -9.26
N THR A 324 1.70 -22.20 -10.07
CA THR A 324 2.89 -22.90 -9.58
C THR A 324 4.00 -21.92 -9.15
N HIS A 325 4.13 -20.77 -9.82
CA HIS A 325 5.27 -19.85 -9.64
C HIS A 325 4.95 -18.61 -8.80
N ARG A 326 3.67 -18.26 -8.60
CA ARG A 326 3.23 -17.03 -7.90
C ARG A 326 3.69 -16.87 -6.46
N SER A 327 4.08 -17.97 -5.82
CA SER A 327 4.61 -18.00 -4.45
C SER A 327 6.15 -17.83 -4.39
N GLY A 328 6.83 -17.83 -5.53
CA GLY A 328 8.29 -17.70 -5.60
C GLY A 328 8.77 -16.28 -5.32
N GLU A 329 9.98 -16.14 -4.79
CA GLU A 329 10.58 -14.84 -4.43
C GLU A 329 10.75 -13.90 -5.63
N ARG A 330 10.98 -14.45 -6.83
CA ARG A 330 11.14 -13.69 -8.08
C ARG A 330 9.80 -13.30 -8.73
N TRP A 331 8.66 -13.65 -8.13
CA TRP A 331 7.35 -13.34 -8.68
C TRP A 331 7.05 -11.84 -8.66
N GLY A 332 6.58 -11.33 -9.80
CA GLY A 332 6.36 -9.91 -10.04
C GLY A 332 5.06 -9.57 -10.78
N ASN A 333 4.02 -10.40 -10.65
CA ASN A 333 2.70 -10.19 -11.29
C ASN A 333 2.84 -9.86 -12.79
N ALA A 334 2.37 -8.69 -13.25
CA ALA A 334 2.43 -8.28 -14.65
C ALA A 334 3.86 -8.25 -15.21
N ARG A 335 4.89 -8.07 -14.37
CA ARG A 335 6.30 -8.17 -14.79
C ARG A 335 6.67 -9.61 -15.15
N SER A 336 6.24 -10.59 -14.37
CA SER A 336 6.48 -12.01 -14.66
C SER A 336 5.75 -12.46 -15.91
N VAL A 337 4.50 -12.00 -16.07
CA VAL A 337 3.70 -12.26 -17.27
C VAL A 337 4.30 -11.62 -18.53
N ARG A 338 4.83 -10.40 -18.43
CA ARG A 338 5.56 -9.76 -19.53
C ARG A 338 6.76 -10.61 -19.95
N ASN A 339 7.56 -11.07 -18.98
CA ASN A 339 8.71 -11.91 -19.27
C ASN A 339 8.29 -13.24 -19.94
N ALA A 340 7.18 -13.84 -19.50
CA ALA A 340 6.63 -15.02 -20.15
C ALA A 340 6.22 -14.75 -21.60
N PHE A 341 5.58 -13.63 -21.87
CA PHE A 341 5.23 -13.22 -23.23
C PHE A 341 6.47 -12.99 -24.11
N GLU A 342 7.53 -12.38 -23.59
CA GLU A 342 8.80 -12.25 -24.34
C GLU A 342 9.40 -13.63 -24.68
N LYS A 343 9.28 -14.63 -23.79
CA LYS A 343 9.67 -16.01 -24.10
C LYS A 343 8.82 -16.68 -25.17
N MET A 344 7.53 -16.36 -25.24
CA MET A 344 6.68 -16.80 -26.36
C MET A 344 7.14 -16.20 -27.68
N ARG A 345 7.52 -14.92 -27.68
CA ARG A 345 8.07 -14.25 -28.87
C ARG A 345 9.39 -14.85 -29.32
N GLU A 346 10.29 -15.18 -28.38
CA GLU A 346 11.53 -15.89 -28.68
C GLU A 346 11.23 -17.26 -29.34
N ALA A 347 10.29 -18.04 -28.78
CA ALA A 347 9.88 -19.33 -29.35
C ALA A 347 9.26 -19.19 -30.75
N GLN A 348 8.37 -18.22 -30.93
CA GLN A 348 7.75 -17.90 -32.22
C GLN A 348 8.80 -17.54 -33.27
N ALA A 349 9.78 -16.71 -32.90
CA ALA A 349 10.85 -16.32 -33.81
C ALA A 349 11.66 -17.53 -34.28
N VAL A 350 12.05 -18.44 -33.37
CA VAL A 350 12.75 -19.68 -33.74
C VAL A 350 11.90 -20.51 -34.70
N ARG A 351 10.63 -20.74 -34.36
CA ARG A 351 9.71 -21.52 -35.19
C ARG A 351 9.55 -20.94 -36.61
N LEU A 352 9.32 -19.63 -36.72
CA LEU A 352 9.09 -18.98 -38.03
C LEU A 352 10.37 -18.88 -38.86
N MET A 353 11.55 -18.85 -38.23
CA MET A 353 12.82 -18.93 -38.97
C MET A 353 13.10 -20.34 -39.49
N ASP A 354 12.74 -21.38 -38.73
CA ASP A 354 12.88 -22.78 -39.15
C ASP A 354 11.82 -23.17 -40.19
N ASN A 355 10.60 -22.65 -40.07
CA ASN A 355 9.51 -22.90 -41.01
C ASN A 355 8.66 -21.64 -41.26
N PRO A 356 9.03 -20.77 -42.22
CA PRO A 356 8.30 -19.53 -42.50
C PRO A 356 6.83 -19.72 -42.92
N ALA A 357 6.45 -20.92 -43.36
CA ALA A 357 5.08 -21.22 -43.76
C ALA A 357 4.17 -21.66 -42.59
N SER A 358 4.71 -21.78 -41.37
CA SER A 358 3.97 -22.31 -40.21
C SER A 358 3.00 -21.32 -39.56
N GLY A 359 2.99 -20.05 -39.97
CA GLY A 359 2.08 -19.05 -39.44
C GLY A 359 2.39 -17.64 -39.89
N HIS A 360 1.48 -16.71 -39.56
CA HIS A 360 1.71 -15.28 -39.78
C HIS A 360 2.52 -14.68 -38.62
N ILE A 361 3.32 -13.65 -38.90
CA ILE A 361 4.31 -13.07 -37.97
C ILE A 361 3.70 -12.40 -36.72
N ASP A 362 2.41 -12.06 -36.77
CA ASP A 362 1.66 -11.49 -35.64
C ASP A 362 0.99 -12.56 -34.76
N ASN A 363 0.97 -13.82 -35.18
CA ASN A 363 0.26 -14.88 -34.46
C ASN A 363 1.24 -15.73 -33.64
N ILE A 364 1.06 -15.70 -32.32
CA ILE A 364 1.65 -16.68 -31.42
C ILE A 364 0.81 -17.96 -31.52
N ALA A 365 1.44 -19.11 -31.69
CA ALA A 365 0.75 -20.40 -31.69
C ALA A 365 0.91 -21.13 -30.34
N LEU A 366 0.08 -22.15 -30.13
CA LEU A 366 0.07 -22.89 -28.85
C LEU A 366 1.43 -23.56 -28.57
N GLU A 367 2.12 -24.02 -29.60
CA GLU A 367 3.47 -24.60 -29.49
C GLU A 367 4.52 -23.57 -29.00
N ASP A 368 4.36 -22.29 -29.33
CA ASP A 368 5.24 -21.22 -28.83
C ASP A 368 5.01 -21.00 -27.32
N VAL A 369 3.77 -21.13 -26.86
CA VAL A 369 3.39 -21.04 -25.44
C VAL A 369 4.01 -22.18 -24.64
N GLU A 370 3.90 -23.42 -25.15
CA GLU A 370 4.47 -24.61 -24.52
C GLU A 370 6.01 -24.58 -24.49
N ALA A 371 6.63 -24.14 -25.60
CA ALA A 371 8.07 -23.94 -25.68
C ALA A 371 8.54 -22.87 -24.69
N ALA A 372 7.82 -21.75 -24.57
CA ALA A 372 8.13 -20.69 -23.62
C ALA A 372 8.10 -21.18 -22.17
N ILE A 373 7.07 -21.94 -21.78
CA ILE A 373 6.97 -22.54 -20.44
C ILE A 373 8.18 -23.43 -20.17
N THR A 374 8.54 -24.29 -21.12
CA THR A 374 9.71 -25.17 -21.01
C THR A 374 11.02 -24.38 -20.85
N LEU A 375 11.18 -23.28 -21.59
CA LEU A 375 12.36 -22.40 -21.49
C LEU A 375 12.45 -21.70 -20.13
N MET A 376 11.30 -21.26 -19.59
CA MET A 376 11.23 -20.61 -18.29
C MET A 376 11.55 -21.58 -17.14
N GLU A 377 11.04 -22.81 -17.19
CA GLU A 377 11.34 -23.85 -16.20
C GLU A 377 12.84 -24.19 -16.18
N LYS A 378 13.48 -24.30 -17.35
CA LYS A 378 14.93 -24.52 -17.46
C LYS A 378 15.74 -23.35 -16.91
N SER A 379 15.28 -22.11 -17.14
CA SER A 379 15.95 -20.89 -16.67
C SER A 379 15.79 -20.66 -15.17
N SER A 380 14.80 -21.32 -14.53
CA SER A 380 14.55 -21.24 -13.09
C SER A 380 15.40 -22.20 -12.27
N LEU A 381 16.12 -23.11 -12.93
CA LEU A 381 16.99 -24.14 -12.33
C LEU A 381 18.48 -23.73 -12.30
N VAL A 382 18.81 -22.48 -12.65
CA VAL A 382 20.16 -21.89 -12.61
C VAL A 382 20.10 -20.58 -11.81
#